data_AF-A0A6J4Q2W5-F1
#
_entry.id   AF-A0A6J4Q2W5-F1
#
_cell.length_a   1.000
_cell.length_b   1.000
_cell.length_c   1.000
_cell.angle_alpha   90.00
_cell.angle_beta   90.00
_cell.angle_gamma   90.00
#
_symmetry.space_group_name_H-M   'P 1'
#
loop_
_entity.id
_entity.type
_entity.pdbx_description
1 polymer ?
#
loop_
_entity_poly.entity_id
_entity_poly.type
_entity_poly.pdbx_seq_one_letter_code
_entity_poly.pdbx_strand_id
1 'polypeptide(L)'
;MNDWRKLVKQKRFADAEKLMLDDTANVVHGCEVVSRAGFYENWGDAAESKDERKNYYEKARADYYLYASGATGSGEGLQLLMNVERVEKKIARLDKKSLCSRIGLASIVAKVLRRT
;
A
#
# COMPACT_ATOMS: atom_id res chain seq x y z
N MET A 1 16.19 -21.57 7.64
CA MET A 1 16.08 -20.16 7.24
C MET A 1 14.61 -19.87 6.96
N ASN A 2 13.96 -19.00 7.73
CA ASN A 2 12.56 -18.65 7.49
C ASN A 2 12.49 -17.62 6.36
N ASP A 3 11.99 -18.05 5.20
CA ASP A 3 11.78 -17.18 4.04
C ASP A 3 10.50 -16.36 4.22
N TRP A 4 10.64 -15.04 4.35
CA TRP A 4 9.51 -14.12 4.55
C TRP A 4 8.49 -14.19 3.39
N ARG A 5 8.93 -14.55 2.18
CA ARG A 5 8.05 -14.70 1.02
C ARG A 5 7.06 -15.85 1.21
N LYS A 6 7.42 -16.90 1.94
CA LYS A 6 6.50 -18.01 2.29
C LYS A 6 5.42 -17.55 3.27
N LEU A 7 5.79 -16.71 4.25
CA LEU A 7 4.85 -16.14 5.21
C LEU A 7 3.85 -15.19 4.55
N VAL A 8 4.30 -14.40 3.56
CA VAL A 8 3.42 -13.56 2.72
C VAL A 8 2.38 -14.40 1.98
N LYS A 9 2.78 -15.53 1.39
CA LYS A 9 1.83 -16.45 0.73
C LYS A 9 0.78 -17.01 1.69
N GLN A 10 1.11 -17.12 2.97
CA GLN A 10 0.19 -17.51 4.05
C GLN A 10 -0.59 -16.33 4.65
N LYS A 11 -0.45 -15.12 4.09
CA LYS A 11 -1.01 -13.85 4.61
C LYS A 11 -0.55 -13.50 6.04
N ARG A 12 0.57 -14.08 6.50
CA ARG A 12 1.16 -13.80 7.81
C ARG A 12 2.14 -12.64 7.73
N PHE A 13 1.61 -11.47 7.40
CA PHE A 13 2.45 -10.31 7.10
C PHE A 13 3.19 -9.76 8.33
N ALA A 14 2.54 -9.73 9.51
CA ALA A 14 3.19 -9.26 10.73
C ALA A 14 4.43 -10.08 11.11
N ASP A 15 4.34 -11.41 10.98
CA ASP A 15 5.48 -12.31 11.22
C ASP A 15 6.57 -12.17 10.14
N ALA A 16 6.16 -11.84 8.91
CA ALA A 16 7.05 -11.68 7.78
C ALA A 16 7.81 -10.34 7.80
N GLU A 17 7.24 -9.28 8.37
CA GLU A 17 7.78 -7.91 8.32
C GLU A 17 9.20 -7.86 8.89
N LYS A 18 9.44 -8.47 10.06
CA LYS A 18 10.77 -8.49 10.68
C LYS A 18 11.80 -9.16 9.77
N LEU A 19 11.48 -10.34 9.24
CA LEU A 19 12.38 -11.10 8.37
C LEU A 19 12.64 -10.38 7.05
N MET A 20 11.64 -9.69 6.49
CA MET A 20 11.77 -8.87 5.31
C MET A 20 12.64 -7.63 5.57
N LEU A 21 12.46 -6.96 6.71
CA LEU A 21 13.29 -5.82 7.09
C LEU A 21 14.73 -6.25 7.32
N ASP A 22 14.97 -7.38 7.98
CA ASP A 22 16.31 -7.94 8.17
C ASP A 22 16.99 -8.26 6.81
N ASP A 23 16.23 -8.78 5.84
CA ASP A 23 16.68 -9.09 4.46
C ASP A 23 16.96 -7.81 3.63
N THR A 24 16.36 -6.68 3.99
CA THR A 24 16.42 -5.41 3.23
C THR A 24 17.07 -4.24 3.99
N ALA A 25 17.61 -4.48 5.19
CA ALA A 25 17.99 -3.45 6.17
C ALA A 25 19.02 -2.45 5.65
N ASN A 26 19.98 -2.92 4.84
CA ASN A 26 21.11 -2.11 4.37
C ASN A 26 20.95 -1.63 2.93
N VAL A 27 19.77 -1.79 2.32
CA VAL A 27 19.57 -1.48 0.92
C VAL A 27 18.78 -0.19 0.76
N VAL A 28 19.46 0.84 0.26
CA VAL A 28 18.88 2.17 -0.01
C VAL A 28 18.40 2.29 -1.45
N HIS A 29 18.96 1.48 -2.37
CA HIS A 29 18.63 1.42 -3.78
C HIS A 29 18.73 -0.02 -4.29
N GLY A 30 17.84 -0.45 -5.18
CA GLY A 30 17.91 -1.76 -5.83
C GLY A 30 16.61 -2.56 -5.79
N CYS A 31 16.70 -3.82 -6.21
CA CYS A 31 15.58 -4.76 -6.28
C CYS A 31 14.96 -5.05 -4.90
N GLU A 32 15.72 -4.85 -3.83
CA GLU A 32 15.33 -5.07 -2.45
C GLU A 32 14.37 -3.98 -1.96
N VAL A 33 14.57 -2.72 -2.38
CA VAL A 33 13.62 -1.62 -2.10
C VAL A 33 12.30 -1.86 -2.83
N VAL A 34 12.36 -2.33 -4.09
CA VAL A 34 11.18 -2.75 -4.84
C VAL A 34 10.48 -3.93 -4.16
N SER A 35 11.24 -4.89 -3.61
CA SER A 35 10.69 -6.04 -2.89
C SER A 35 9.99 -5.62 -1.59
N ARG A 36 10.56 -4.66 -0.85
CA ARG A 36 9.94 -4.08 0.35
C ARG A 36 8.67 -3.29 0.00
N ALA A 37 8.72 -2.49 -1.06
CA ALA A 37 7.54 -1.78 -1.56
C ALA A 37 6.42 -2.75 -1.95
N GLY A 38 6.75 -3.81 -2.70
CA GLY A 38 5.81 -4.86 -3.08
C GLY A 38 5.25 -5.64 -1.89
N PHE A 39 6.06 -5.87 -0.84
CA PHE A 39 5.59 -6.47 0.41
C PHE A 39 4.48 -5.63 1.06
N TYR A 40 4.72 -4.33 1.24
CA TYR A 40 3.71 -3.44 1.85
C TYR A 40 2.50 -3.23 0.95
N GLU A 41 2.68 -3.21 -0.38
CA GLU A 41 1.54 -3.16 -1.31
C GLU A 41 0.65 -4.39 -1.16
N ASN A 42 1.23 -5.60 -1.07
CA ASN A 42 0.49 -6.85 -0.85
C ASN A 42 -0.20 -6.87 0.51
N TRP A 43 0.44 -6.35 1.55
CA TRP A 43 -0.19 -6.23 2.87
C TRP A 43 -1.38 -5.27 2.82
N GLY A 44 -1.23 -4.11 2.16
CA GLY A 44 -2.34 -3.18 1.95
C GLY A 44 -3.48 -3.75 1.10
N ASP A 45 -3.22 -4.71 0.22
CA ASP A 45 -4.26 -5.43 -0.52
C ASP A 45 -4.99 -6.48 0.34
N ALA A 46 -4.32 -7.04 1.35
CA ALA A 46 -4.87 -8.05 2.26
C ALA A 46 -5.48 -7.48 3.54
N ALA A 47 -5.12 -6.26 3.94
CA ALA A 47 -5.62 -5.64 5.18
C ALA A 47 -7.11 -5.33 5.10
N GLU A 48 -7.80 -5.45 6.24
CA GLU A 48 -9.26 -5.35 6.33
C GLU A 48 -9.70 -3.90 6.56
N SER A 49 -8.98 -3.17 7.42
CA SER A 49 -9.29 -1.78 7.77
C SER A 49 -8.81 -0.82 6.68
N LYS A 50 -9.65 0.18 6.34
CA LYS A 50 -9.26 1.27 5.43
C LYS A 50 -7.95 1.93 5.89
N ASP A 51 -7.84 2.21 7.19
CA ASP A 51 -6.71 2.99 7.72
C ASP A 51 -5.42 2.16 7.68
N GLU A 52 -5.50 0.86 7.97
CA GLU A 52 -4.37 -0.07 7.81
C GLU A 52 -3.95 -0.16 6.35
N ARG A 53 -4.91 -0.36 5.43
CA ARG A 53 -4.62 -0.40 3.99
C ARG A 53 -3.91 0.87 3.52
N LYS A 54 -4.40 2.04 3.94
CA LYS A 54 -3.78 3.32 3.61
C LYS A 54 -2.37 3.41 4.18
N ASN A 55 -2.16 3.05 5.44
CA ASN A 55 -0.84 3.05 6.07
C ASN A 55 0.17 2.17 5.29
N TYR A 56 -0.22 0.95 4.92
CA TYR A 56 0.67 0.06 4.15
C TYR A 56 0.91 0.55 2.71
N TYR A 57 -0.10 1.12 2.05
CA TYR A 57 0.10 1.75 0.75
C TYR A 57 1.04 2.97 0.83
N GLU A 58 0.97 3.76 1.90
CA GLU A 58 1.89 4.88 2.11
C GLU A 58 3.34 4.41 2.30
N LYS A 59 3.55 3.33 3.08
CA LYS A 59 4.87 2.68 3.20
C LYS A 59 5.39 2.21 1.83
N ALA A 60 4.56 1.50 1.06
CA ALA A 60 4.91 1.04 -0.28
C ALA A 60 5.27 2.20 -1.22
N ARG A 61 4.47 3.28 -1.18
CA ARG A 61 4.69 4.48 -1.99
C ARG A 61 6.02 5.14 -1.67
N ALA A 62 6.35 5.30 -0.39
CA ALA A 62 7.61 5.89 0.05
C ALA A 62 8.82 5.10 -0.48
N ASP A 63 8.78 3.78 -0.42
CA ASP A 63 9.85 2.92 -0.94
C ASP A 63 9.97 2.99 -2.47
N TYR A 64 8.85 2.96 -3.20
CA TYR A 64 8.88 3.14 -4.67
C TYR A 64 9.43 4.52 -5.07
N TYR A 65 9.08 5.59 -4.34
CA TYR A 65 9.63 6.92 -4.58
C TYR A 65 11.13 6.98 -4.30
N LEU A 66 11.57 6.39 -3.18
CA LEU A 66 12.98 6.35 -2.81
C LEU A 66 13.83 5.69 -3.90
N TYR A 67 13.31 4.62 -4.51
CA TYR A 67 14.04 3.98 -5.59
C TYR A 67 13.91 4.71 -6.92
N ALA A 68 12.74 5.27 -7.25
CA ALA A 68 12.53 6.07 -8.46
C ALA A 68 13.44 7.31 -8.50
N SER A 69 13.70 7.95 -7.35
CA SER A 69 14.57 9.13 -7.28
C SER A 69 16.05 8.82 -7.51
N GLY A 70 16.47 7.58 -7.26
CA GLY A 70 17.83 7.10 -7.51
C GLY A 70 18.04 6.45 -8.88
N ALA A 71 16.97 6.25 -9.66
CA ALA A 71 17.05 5.61 -10.97
C ALA A 71 17.66 6.57 -12.01
N THR A 72 18.84 6.24 -12.53
CA THR A 72 19.54 7.03 -13.57
C THR A 72 19.24 6.58 -14.99
N GLY A 73 18.56 5.43 -15.17
CA GLY A 73 18.17 4.86 -16.46
C GLY A 73 16.71 5.13 -16.84
N SER A 74 16.46 5.46 -18.11
CA SER A 74 15.16 5.93 -18.62
C SER A 74 14.03 4.89 -18.56
N GLY A 75 14.34 3.59 -18.67
CA GLY A 75 13.34 2.52 -18.63
C GLY A 75 12.94 2.11 -17.21
N GLU A 76 13.93 1.91 -16.33
CA GLU A 76 13.69 1.50 -14.94
C GLU A 76 13.00 2.62 -14.14
N GLY A 77 13.44 3.87 -14.31
CA GLY A 77 12.81 5.03 -13.66
C GLY A 77 11.34 5.18 -14.06
N LEU A 78 11.01 5.00 -15.35
CA LEU A 78 9.63 5.07 -15.82
C LEU A 78 8.76 3.96 -15.21
N GLN A 79 9.26 2.73 -15.17
CA GLN A 79 8.53 1.61 -14.56
C GLN A 79 8.26 1.82 -13.07
N LEU A 80 9.20 2.44 -12.36
CA LEU A 80 9.04 2.77 -10.94
C LEU A 80 8.03 3.89 -10.73
N LEU A 81 8.04 4.93 -11.57
CA LEU A 81 7.01 5.98 -11.54
C LEU A 81 5.61 5.40 -11.83
N MET A 82 5.49 4.41 -12.72
CA MET A 82 4.22 3.70 -12.92
C MET A 82 3.78 2.90 -11.69
N ASN A 83 4.72 2.31 -10.94
CA ASN A 83 4.40 1.64 -9.67
C ASN A 83 3.92 2.64 -8.62
N VAL A 84 4.57 3.80 -8.51
CA VAL A 84 4.12 4.92 -7.66
C VAL A 84 2.69 5.32 -8.03
N GLU A 85 2.43 5.63 -9.30
CA GLU A 85 1.12 6.07 -9.79
C GLU A 85 0.03 5.02 -9.49
N ARG A 86 0.36 3.72 -9.62
CA ARG A 86 -0.56 2.62 -9.27
C ARG A 86 -0.94 2.66 -7.79
N VAL A 87 0.04 2.80 -6.89
CA VAL A 87 -0.20 2.85 -5.45
C VAL A 87 -0.98 4.11 -5.06
N GLU A 88 -0.68 5.26 -5.67
CA GLU A 88 -1.44 6.49 -5.45
C GLU A 88 -2.90 6.36 -5.87
N LYS A 89 -3.18 5.71 -7.01
CA LYS A 89 -4.55 5.37 -7.42
C LYS A 89 -5.25 4.49 -6.39
N LYS A 90 -4.56 3.54 -5.75
CA LYS A 90 -5.13 2.71 -4.67
C LYS A 90 -5.49 3.58 -3.47
N ILE A 91 -4.60 4.47 -3.02
CA ILE A 91 -4.86 5.41 -1.91
C ILE A 91 -6.06 6.33 -2.23
N ALA A 92 -6.06 6.95 -3.40
CA ALA A 92 -7.15 7.85 -3.83
C ALA A 92 -8.52 7.16 -3.87
N ARG A 93 -8.57 5.87 -4.24
CA ARG A 93 -9.81 5.07 -4.22
C ARG A 93 -10.34 4.84 -2.81
N LEU A 94 -9.45 4.63 -1.83
CA LEU A 94 -9.84 4.51 -0.42
C LEU A 94 -10.47 5.82 0.11
N ASP A 95 -9.95 6.96 -0.34
CA ASP A 95 -10.47 8.26 0.06
C ASP A 95 -11.80 8.60 -0.63
N LYS A 96 -11.94 8.31 -1.93
CA LYS A 96 -13.21 8.46 -2.66
C LYS A 96 -14.34 7.57 -2.13
N LYS A 97 -14.06 6.32 -1.74
CA LYS A 97 -15.08 5.42 -1.13
C LYS A 97 -15.67 5.98 0.17
N SER A 98 -14.88 6.75 0.93
CA SER A 98 -15.37 7.34 2.18
C SER A 98 -16.38 8.47 1.96
N LEU A 99 -16.22 9.26 0.88
CA LEU A 99 -17.16 10.32 0.51
C LEU A 99 -18.52 9.75 0.09
N CYS A 100 -18.54 8.69 -0.72
CA CYS A 100 -19.79 8.08 -1.18
C CYS A 100 -20.58 7.41 -0.04
N SER A 101 -19.89 6.79 0.93
CA SER A 101 -20.52 6.14 2.09
C SER A 101 -21.18 7.14 3.04
N ARG A 102 -20.58 8.32 3.22
CA ARG A 102 -21.13 9.40 4.08
C ARG A 102 -22.38 10.05 3.49
N ILE A 103 -22.43 10.22 2.16
CA ILE A 103 -23.63 10.75 1.48
C ILE A 103 -24.81 9.78 1.61
N GLY A 104 -24.57 8.47 1.50
CA GLY A 104 -25.60 7.45 1.70
C GLY A 104 -26.22 7.49 3.10
N LEU A 105 -25.38 7.58 4.14
CA LEU A 105 -25.83 7.71 5.54
C LEU A 105 -26.59 9.03 5.79
N ALA A 106 -26.10 10.15 5.27
CA ALA A 106 -26.79 11.44 5.39
C ALA A 106 -28.17 11.43 4.71
N SER A 107 -28.30 10.76 3.56
CA SER A 107 -29.56 10.63 2.84
C SER A 107 -30.57 9.74 3.58
N ILE A 108 -30.12 8.66 4.23
CA ILE A 108 -30.96 7.80 5.07
C ILE A 108 -31.45 8.57 6.30
N VAL A 109 -30.56 9.25 7.02
CA VAL A 109 -30.91 10.05 8.21
C VAL A 109 -31.90 11.16 7.85
N ALA A 110 -31.68 11.88 6.75
CA ALA A 110 -32.60 12.90 6.27
C ALA A 110 -33.99 12.35 5.91
N LYS A 111 -34.07 11.09 5.45
CA LYS A 111 -35.34 10.43 5.10
C LYS A 111 -36.09 9.92 6.33
N VAL A 112 -35.38 9.51 7.38
CA VAL A 112 -35.97 9.12 8.67
C VAL A 112 -36.54 10.35 9.39
N LEU A 113 -35.78 11.46 9.44
CA LEU A 113 -36.21 12.70 10.10
C LEU A 113 -37.41 13.39 9.43
N ARG A 114 -37.69 13.13 8.14
CA ARG A 114 -38.90 13.65 7.47
C ARG A 114 -40.15 12.79 7.67
N ARG A 115 -40.01 11.61 8.29
CA ARG A 115 -41.11 10.65 8.50
C ARG A 115 -41.63 10.63 9.95
N THR A 116 -40.99 11.38 10.84
CA THR A 116 -41.42 11.68 12.22
C THR A 116 -41.94 13.09 12.28
#